data_AF-A0A6B3HHS1-F1
#
_entry.id   AF-A0A6B3HHS1-F1
#
_cell.length_a   1.000
_cell.length_b   1.000
_cell.length_c   1.000
_cell.angle_alpha   90.00
_cell.angle_beta   90.00
_cell.angle_gamma   90.00
#
_symmetry.space_group_name_H-M   'P 1'
#
loop_
_entity.id
_entity.type
_entity.pdbx_description
1 polymer ?
#
loop_
_entity_poly.entity_id
_entity_poly.type
_entity_poly.pdbx_seq_one_letter_code
_entity_poly.pdbx_strand_id
1 'polypeptide(L)' 'ERDGTERDRARTEQSFCVSKADIAAQGYDLSLNRYKEIVHEENVTRTPAEIVADLEQLNEEIIKGADELKGMLA' A
#
# COMPACT_ATOMS: atom_id res chain seq x y z
N GLU A 1 -4.09 -31.26 8.05
CA GLU A 1 -3.98 -31.38 9.53
C GLU A 1 -4.92 -30.36 10.16
N ARG A 2 -5.78 -30.74 11.10
CA ARG A 2 -6.71 -29.80 11.78
C ARG A 2 -6.11 -29.14 13.02
N ASP A 3 -4.94 -29.62 13.45
CA ASP A 3 -4.16 -29.11 14.58
C ASP A 3 -2.88 -28.40 14.11
N GLY A 4 -2.86 -27.95 12.84
CA GLY A 4 -1.78 -27.12 12.32
C GLY A 4 -1.86 -25.68 12.83
N THR A 5 -0.90 -24.85 12.43
CA THR A 5 -0.75 -23.45 12.88
C THR A 5 -1.85 -22.50 12.39
N GLU A 6 -2.80 -22.98 11.58
CA GLU A 6 -3.91 -22.19 11.05
C GLU A 6 -4.83 -21.61 12.13
N ARG A 7 -4.89 -22.26 13.29
CA ARG A 7 -5.66 -21.77 14.45
C ARG A 7 -5.06 -20.51 15.07
N ASP A 8 -3.76 -20.30 14.87
CA ASP A 8 -3.01 -19.17 15.41
C ASP A 8 -2.88 -18.02 14.39
N ARG A 9 -3.33 -18.24 13.15
CA ARG A 9 -3.24 -17.23 12.09
C ARG A 9 -4.16 -16.05 12.35
N ALA A 10 -3.64 -14.85 12.14
CA ALA A 10 -4.40 -13.62 12.21
C ALA A 10 -5.39 -13.49 11.05
N ARG A 11 -6.45 -12.70 11.25
CA ARG A 11 -7.48 -12.40 10.23
C ARG A 11 -6.97 -11.62 9.02
N THR A 12 -5.73 -11.14 9.11
CA THR A 12 -4.99 -10.43 8.06
C THR A 12 -4.22 -11.38 7.14
N GLU A 13 -4.03 -12.64 7.56
CA GLU A 13 -3.27 -13.65 6.81
C GLU A 13 -4.11 -14.32 5.71
N GLN A 14 -3.45 -15.16 4.90
CA GLN A 14 -4.07 -15.85 3.76
C GLN A 14 -5.24 -16.75 4.16
N SER A 15 -5.17 -17.37 5.34
CA SER A 15 -6.28 -18.12 5.93
C SER A 15 -6.31 -17.91 7.45
N PHE A 16 -7.49 -18.00 8.03
CA PHE A 16 -7.71 -17.79 9.46
C PHE A 16 -8.94 -18.58 9.94
N CYS A 17 -8.96 -18.90 11.23
CA CYS A 17 -10.09 -19.59 11.84
C CYS A 17 -11.13 -18.59 12.38
N VAL A 18 -12.41 -18.95 12.26
CA VAL A 18 -13.54 -18.20 12.84
C VAL A 18 -14.30 -19.12 13.77
N SER A 19 -14.67 -18.62 14.96
CA SER A 19 -15.40 -19.43 15.93
C SER A 19 -16.85 -19.66 15.47
N LYS A 20 -17.43 -20.82 15.85
CA LYS A 20 -18.84 -21.11 15.55
C LYS A 20 -19.78 -20.05 16.15
N ALA A 21 -19.44 -19.52 17.33
CA ALA A 21 -20.23 -18.49 17.99
C ALA A 21 -20.27 -17.20 17.16
N ASP A 22 -19.13 -16.77 16.61
CA ASP A 22 -19.06 -15.59 15.75
C ASP A 22 -19.87 -15.78 14.46
N ILE A 23 -19.78 -16.97 13.85
CA ILE A 23 -20.56 -17.30 12.64
C ILE A 23 -22.07 -17.26 12.94
N ALA A 24 -22.48 -17.82 14.09
CA ALA A 24 -23.88 -17.81 14.49
C ALA A 24 -24.39 -16.39 14.78
N ALA A 25 -23.57 -15.54 15.40
CA ALA A 25 -23.90 -14.14 15.66
C ALA A 25 -24.08 -13.31 14.37
N GLN A 26 -23.35 -13.66 13.30
CA GLN A 26 -23.48 -13.05 11.98
C GLN A 26 -24.56 -13.73 11.10
N GLY A 27 -25.44 -14.53 11.70
CA GLY A 27 -26.55 -15.16 10.97
C GLY A 27 -26.11 -16.22 9.96
N TYR A 28 -24.98 -16.89 10.22
CA TYR A 28 -24.36 -17.86 9.31
C TYR A 28 -23.95 -17.28 7.95
N ASP A 29 -23.69 -15.97 7.88
CA ASP A 29 -23.01 -15.35 6.76
C ASP A 29 -21.57 -15.87 6.71
N LEU A 30 -21.23 -16.64 5.67
CA LEU A 30 -19.90 -17.24 5.46
C LEU A 30 -19.03 -16.41 4.50
N SER A 31 -19.41 -15.16 4.21
CA SER A 31 -18.58 -14.30 3.37
C SER A 31 -17.24 -14.01 4.04
N LEU A 32 -16.14 -14.25 3.32
CA LEU A 32 -14.78 -14.03 3.82
C LEU A 32 -14.60 -12.58 4.31
N ASN A 33 -15.15 -11.62 3.57
CA ASN A 33 -15.05 -10.18 3.86
C ASN A 33 -15.67 -9.78 5.21
N ARG A 34 -16.62 -10.56 5.75
CA ARG A 34 -17.21 -10.30 7.06
C ARG A 34 -16.21 -10.51 8.21
N TYR A 35 -15.26 -11.41 8.01
CA TYR A 35 -14.32 -11.84 9.05
C TYR A 35 -12.86 -11.51 8.75
N LYS A 36 -12.54 -11.16 7.50
CA LYS A 36 -11.20 -10.77 7.09
C LYS A 36 -10.89 -9.36 7.59
N GLU A 37 -9.73 -9.20 8.19
CA GLU A 37 -9.20 -7.90 8.57
C GLU A 37 -8.33 -7.38 7.43
N ILE A 38 -8.60 -6.16 6.98
CA ILE A 38 -7.82 -5.49 5.95
C ILE A 38 -6.94 -4.46 6.65
N VAL A 39 -5.65 -4.76 6.76
CA VAL A 39 -4.65 -3.78 7.21
C VAL A 39 -4.51 -2.74 6.11
N HIS A 40 -4.95 -1.52 6.37
CA HIS A 40 -4.55 -0.37 5.56
C HIS A 40 -3.16 0.03 6.02
N GLU A 41 -2.15 -0.35 5.24
CA GLU A 41 -0.81 0.18 5.44
C GLU A 41 -0.82 1.65 5.02
N GLU A 42 -0.70 2.54 6.00
CA GLU A 42 -0.53 3.97 5.73
C GLU A 42 0.88 4.17 5.20
N ASN A 43 1.04 4.00 3.90
CA ASN A 43 2.33 4.22 3.25
C ASN A 43 2.58 5.72 3.22
N VAL A 44 3.63 6.17 3.89
CA VAL A 44 4.01 7.59 3.91
C VAL A 44 4.49 7.96 2.50
N THR A 45 3.62 8.63 1.75
CA THR A 45 3.98 9.20 0.46
C THR A 45 4.65 10.56 0.65
N ARG A 46 5.52 10.94 -0.29
CA ARG A 46 6.08 12.31 -0.36
C ARG A 46 4.97 13.35 -0.25
N THR A 47 5.23 14.40 0.49
CA THR A 47 4.33 15.54 0.61
C THR A 47 4.23 16.26 -0.74
N PRO A 48 3.13 16.98 -1.01
CA PRO A 48 3.02 17.81 -2.20
C PRO A 48 4.16 18.82 -2.34
N ALA A 49 4.67 19.37 -1.24
CA ALA A 49 5.77 20.33 -1.23
C ALA A 49 7.09 19.70 -1.70
N GLU A 50 7.41 18.47 -1.24
CA GLU A 50 8.59 17.74 -1.71
C GLU A 50 8.52 17.44 -3.21
N ILE A 51 7.35 17.05 -3.71
CA ILE A 51 7.15 16.81 -5.14
C ILE A 51 7.39 18.08 -5.95
N VAL A 52 6.91 19.23 -5.46
CA VAL A 52 7.10 20.52 -6.15
C VAL A 52 8.57 20.93 -6.13
N ALA A 53 9.28 20.78 -5.02
CA ALA A 53 10.70 21.09 -4.93
C ALA A 53 11.53 20.23 -5.90
N ASP A 54 11.25 18.93 -5.99
CA ASP A 54 11.90 18.04 -6.95
C ASP A 54 11.65 18.49 -8.40
N LEU A 55 10.43 18.94 -8.72
CA LEU A 55 10.08 19.43 -10.07
C LEU A 55 10.83 20.72 -10.43
N GLU A 56 10.94 21.66 -9.48
CA GLU A 56 11.67 22.91 -9.70
C GLU A 56 13.15 22.63 -9.98
N GLN A 57 13.77 21.75 -9.19
CA GLN A 57 15.16 21.32 -9.41
C GLN A 57 15.35 20.69 -10.80
N LEU A 58 14.48 19.73 -11.17
CA LEU A 58 14.53 19.07 -12.48
C LEU A 58 14.42 20.09 -13.63
N ASN A 59 13.59 21.12 -13.46
CA ASN A 59 13.43 22.15 -14.47
C ASN A 59 14.69 23.02 -14.63
N GLU A 60 15.38 23.35 -13.53
CA GLU A 60 16.66 24.06 -13.58
C GLU A 60 17.74 23.25 -14.32
N GLU A 61 17.82 21.94 -14.03
CA GLU A 61 18.75 21.03 -14.70
C GLU A 61 18.49 20.96 -16.22
N ILE A 62 17.22 20.91 -16.62
CA ILE A 62 16.80 20.91 -18.03
C ILE A 62 17.22 22.21 -18.72
N ILE A 63 16.95 23.37 -18.10
CA ILE A 63 17.31 24.68 -18.67
C ILE A 63 18.82 24.76 -18.86
N LYS A 64 19.58 24.39 -17.83
CA LYS A 64 21.05 24.39 -17.88
C LYS A 64 21.58 23.51 -19.01
N GLY A 65 21.08 22.27 -19.12
CA GLY A 65 21.49 21.35 -20.18
C GLY A 65 21.12 21.86 -21.58
N ALA A 66 19.99 22.53 -21.72
CA ALA A 66 19.58 23.14 -22.99
C ALA A 66 20.50 24.30 -23.41
N ASP A 67 20.94 25.12 -22.45
CA ASP A 67 21.85 26.23 -22.73
C ASP A 67 23.27 25.76 -23.04
N GLU A 68 23.75 24.72 -22.37
CA GLU A 68 25.01 24.04 -22.72
C GLU A 68 24.97 23.52 -24.17
N LEU A 69 23.87 22.86 -24.56
CA LEU A 69 23.68 22.35 -25.92
C LEU A 69 23.65 23.48 -26.96
N LYS A 70 22.96 24.59 -26.67
CA LYS A 70 22.96 25.79 -27.55
C LYS A 70 24.36 26.36 -27.72
N GLY A 71 25.16 26.40 -26.65
CA GLY A 71 26.54 26.90 -26.68
C GLY A 71 27.47 26.07 -27.56
N MET A 72 27.20 24.76 -27.72
CA MET A 72 27.97 23.88 -28.60
C MET A 72 27.64 24.03 -30.09
N LEU A 73 26.48 24.64 -30.41
CA LEU A 73 26.02 24.86 -31.79
C LEU A 73 26.40 26.25 -32.34
N ALA A 74 26.95 27.14 -31.50
CA ALA A 74 27.39 28.49 -31.85
C ALA A 74 28.89 28.53 -32.15
#